data_AF-A0A1S6H8Y8-F1
#
_entry.id   AF-A0A1S6H8Y8-F1
#
_cell.length_a   1.000
_cell.length_b   1.000
_cell.length_c   1.000
_cell.angle_alpha   90.00
_cell.angle_beta   90.00
_cell.angle_gamma   90.00
#
_symmetry.space_group_name_H-M   'P 1'
#
loop_
_entity.id
_entity.type
_entity.pdbx_description
1 polymer ?
#
loop_
_entity_poly.entity_id
_entity_poly.type
_entity_poly.pdbx_seq_one_letter_code
_entity_poly.pdbx_strand_id
1 'polypeptide(L)'
;MKNLLPNLALWLFVAAPANAGLLDRILTKTDYPSRPAEGHIFSNLPKINYEKGVLAVSDYNYKKAENLFVEVIKFGPSNNPVYFSAKEWVTTKMWVHMAEHYPVIISGERSSAEILLDKAKNTKDDIKRREYLEQAKIYLDDIKKKESELEIALKRLERRN
;
A
#
# COMPACT_ATOMS: atom_id res chain seq x y z
N MET A 1 -6.48 -21.25 59.27
CA MET A 1 -6.16 -20.15 60.20
C MET A 1 -4.94 -19.42 59.68
N LYS A 2 -5.08 -18.08 59.52
CA LYS A 2 -4.09 -17.01 59.75
C LYS A 2 -2.73 -17.16 59.04
N ASN A 3 -2.56 -16.50 57.90
CA ASN A 3 -1.94 -15.17 57.74
C ASN A 3 -0.42 -15.20 57.96
N LEU A 4 0.33 -14.80 56.94
CA LEU A 4 1.14 -13.57 56.94
C LEU A 4 1.97 -13.48 55.64
N LEU A 5 1.44 -12.75 54.66
CA LEU A 5 2.26 -11.75 53.95
C LEU A 5 2.58 -10.64 54.98
N PRO A 6 3.75 -9.98 54.92
CA PRO A 6 3.82 -8.76 54.11
C PRO A 6 5.18 -8.41 53.47
N ASN A 7 5.08 -7.69 52.35
CA ASN A 7 5.90 -6.57 51.86
C ASN A 7 7.43 -6.58 52.00
N LEU A 8 8.13 -6.44 50.86
CA LEU A 8 8.70 -5.14 50.51
C LEU A 8 9.05 -5.03 49.01
N ALA A 9 8.82 -3.82 48.51
CA ALA A 9 8.84 -3.38 47.13
C ALA A 9 10.16 -3.62 46.38
N LEU A 10 10.02 -3.92 45.08
CA LEU A 10 10.88 -3.29 44.09
C LEU A 10 10.02 -2.82 42.91
N TRP A 11 9.96 -1.49 42.78
CA TRP A 11 9.40 -0.79 41.65
C TRP A 11 10.27 -1.04 40.41
N LEU A 12 9.65 -1.25 39.24
CA LEU A 12 9.72 -0.29 38.13
C LEU A 12 8.96 -0.78 36.89
N PHE A 13 8.11 0.12 36.42
CA PHE A 13 7.43 0.20 35.13
C PHE A 13 8.15 -0.51 33.98
N VAL A 14 7.44 -1.40 33.28
CA VAL A 14 7.68 -1.63 31.85
C VAL A 14 6.57 -0.93 31.08
N ALA A 15 6.90 0.27 30.64
CA ALA A 15 6.09 1.07 29.74
C ALA A 15 6.06 0.43 28.34
N ALA A 16 4.87 0.34 27.76
CA ALA A 16 4.68 0.48 26.32
C ALA A 16 3.81 1.74 26.10
N PRO A 17 3.97 2.52 25.02
CA PRO A 17 4.93 2.43 23.93
C PRO A 17 5.70 3.75 23.72
N ALA A 18 7.03 3.75 23.84
CA ALA A 18 7.84 4.90 23.44
C ALA A 18 8.63 4.55 22.18
N ASN A 19 7.98 4.51 21.02
CA ASN A 19 8.67 4.55 19.73
C ASN A 19 7.89 5.31 18.64
N ALA A 20 7.00 6.22 19.04
CA ALA A 20 6.49 7.28 18.16
C ALA A 20 7.50 8.44 17.97
N GLY A 21 8.67 8.40 18.65
CA GLY A 21 9.69 9.46 18.60
C GLY A 21 10.93 9.15 17.77
N LEU A 22 11.04 7.97 17.15
CA LEU A 22 12.23 7.61 16.35
C LEU A 22 12.14 8.07 14.89
N LEU A 23 10.94 8.37 14.39
CA LEU A 23 10.74 9.00 13.07
C LEU A 23 11.03 10.51 13.11
N ASP A 24 10.94 11.15 14.27
CA ASP A 24 11.11 12.60 14.42
C ASP A 24 12.58 13.05 14.56
N ARG A 25 13.51 12.12 14.80
CA ARG A 25 14.94 12.44 15.03
C ARG A 25 15.90 12.11 13.89
N ILE A 26 15.43 11.60 12.75
CA ILE A 26 16.25 11.41 11.54
C ILE A 26 15.97 12.52 10.51
N LEU A 27 15.86 13.77 10.99
CA LEU A 27 15.72 14.97 10.14
C LEU A 27 16.81 16.01 10.37
N THR A 28 17.87 15.69 11.13
CA THR A 28 18.96 16.63 11.34
C THR A 28 20.18 16.30 10.48
N LYS A 29 20.42 17.20 9.51
CA LYS A 29 21.66 17.49 8.78
C LYS A 29 22.10 16.50 7.69
N THR A 30 21.67 16.79 6.47
CA THR A 30 22.60 17.10 5.38
C THR A 30 21.92 18.13 4.45
N ASP A 31 22.54 19.30 4.35
CA ASP A 31 22.12 20.43 3.53
C ASP A 31 21.98 20.08 2.04
N TYR A 32 20.89 20.50 1.39
CA TYR A 32 20.91 21.00 0.01
C TYR A 32 19.83 22.08 -0.19
N PRO A 33 20.13 23.16 -0.94
CA PRO A 33 19.38 24.39 -0.89
C PRO A 33 18.11 24.36 -1.73
N SER A 34 17.12 25.09 -1.23
CA SER A 34 15.80 25.34 -1.80
C SER A 34 15.88 26.08 -3.13
N ARG A 35 15.14 25.60 -4.13
CA ARG A 35 14.34 26.50 -4.99
C ARG A 35 12.88 26.04 -4.92
N PRO A 36 12.01 26.77 -4.21
CA PRO A 36 10.58 26.54 -4.29
C PRO A 36 10.07 27.19 -5.58
N ALA A 37 9.59 26.38 -6.53
CA ALA A 37 8.66 26.89 -7.53
C ALA A 37 7.31 27.04 -6.83
N GLU A 38 6.80 28.27 -6.84
CA GLU A 38 5.59 28.70 -6.17
C GLU A 38 4.39 27.80 -6.49
N GLY A 39 3.62 27.42 -5.46
CA GLY A 39 2.19 27.18 -5.63
C GLY A 39 1.63 25.76 -5.44
N HIS A 40 2.34 24.77 -4.91
CA HIS A 40 1.69 23.50 -4.50
C HIS A 40 2.31 22.90 -3.23
N ILE A 41 1.59 23.01 -2.11
CA ILE A 41 1.91 22.32 -0.86
C ILE A 41 1.38 20.88 -0.98
N PHE A 42 2.21 19.97 -1.50
CA PHE A 42 2.21 18.55 -1.12
C PHE A 42 3.67 18.06 -1.13
N SER A 43 3.93 17.03 -0.34
CA SER A 43 5.25 16.56 0.10
C SER A 43 6.18 16.10 -1.03
N ASN A 44 6.85 16.99 -1.75
CA ASN A 44 7.85 16.68 -2.79
C ASN A 44 9.19 16.18 -2.21
N LEU A 45 9.16 15.46 -1.09
CA LEU A 45 10.33 14.81 -0.52
C LEU A 45 10.44 13.40 -1.11
N PRO A 46 11.45 13.12 -1.96
CA PRO A 46 11.58 11.84 -2.67
C PRO A 46 11.58 10.63 -1.72
N LYS A 47 12.19 10.76 -0.54
CA LYS A 47 12.20 9.68 0.46
C LYS A 47 10.79 9.33 0.95
N ILE A 48 9.98 10.33 1.30
CA ILE A 48 8.61 10.12 1.79
C ILE A 48 7.74 9.51 0.69
N ASN A 49 7.84 10.00 -0.54
CA ASN A 49 7.08 9.46 -1.66
C ASN A 49 7.48 8.01 -1.96
N TYR A 50 8.76 7.67 -1.85
CA TYR A 50 9.21 6.29 -1.99
C TYR A 50 8.66 5.38 -0.90
N GLU A 51 8.75 5.77 0.37
CA GLU A 51 8.22 4.98 1.49
C GLU A 51 6.71 4.74 1.36
N LYS A 52 5.95 5.79 1.00
CA LYS A 52 4.52 5.65 0.68
C LYS A 52 4.27 4.77 -0.55
N GLY A 53 5.16 4.82 -1.53
CA GLY A 53 5.09 3.99 -2.73
C GLY A 53 5.26 2.52 -2.41
N VAL A 54 6.27 2.18 -1.60
CA VAL A 54 6.51 0.81 -1.11
C VAL A 54 5.33 0.32 -0.29
N LEU A 55 4.76 1.16 0.59
CA LEU A 55 3.55 0.80 1.33
C LEU A 55 2.37 0.52 0.39
N ALA A 56 2.18 1.35 -0.64
CA ALA A 56 1.14 1.13 -1.63
C ALA A 56 1.35 -0.16 -2.46
N VAL A 57 2.59 -0.58 -2.71
CA VAL A 57 2.89 -1.90 -3.29
C VAL A 57 2.45 -3.02 -2.35
N SER A 58 2.77 -2.92 -1.06
CA SER A 58 2.36 -3.91 -0.05
C SER A 58 0.84 -4.03 0.08
N ASP A 59 0.13 -2.93 -0.13
CA ASP A 59 -1.33 -2.88 -0.15
C ASP A 59 -1.93 -3.28 -1.53
N TYR A 60 -1.11 -3.71 -2.48
CA TYR A 60 -1.50 -4.05 -3.87
C TYR A 60 -2.16 -2.88 -4.63
N ASN A 61 -1.93 -1.64 -4.20
CA ASN A 61 -2.40 -0.44 -4.87
C ASN A 61 -1.33 0.09 -5.82
N TYR A 62 -1.07 -0.68 -6.88
CA TYR A 62 0.07 -0.42 -7.75
C TYR A 62 -0.07 0.87 -8.57
N LYS A 63 -1.29 1.33 -8.89
CA LYS A 63 -1.47 2.61 -9.57
C LYS A 63 -1.02 3.78 -8.70
N LYS A 64 -1.36 3.75 -7.41
CA LYS A 64 -0.89 4.74 -6.43
C LYS A 64 0.62 4.64 -6.25
N ALA A 65 1.16 3.42 -6.16
CA ALA A 65 2.59 3.21 -6.04
C ALA A 65 3.37 3.74 -7.26
N GLU A 66 2.89 3.47 -8.49
CA GLU A 66 3.47 4.00 -9.72
C GLU A 66 3.52 5.53 -9.71
N ASN A 67 2.41 6.19 -9.38
CA ASN A 67 2.36 7.65 -9.30
C ASN A 67 3.39 8.18 -8.29
N LEU A 68 3.49 7.57 -7.11
CA LEU A 68 4.45 7.97 -6.09
C LEU A 68 5.90 7.77 -6.56
N PHE A 69 6.22 6.65 -7.20
CA PHE A 69 7.56 6.42 -7.73
C PHE A 69 7.91 7.34 -8.91
N VAL A 70 6.94 7.69 -9.77
CA VAL A 70 7.13 8.69 -10.82
C VAL A 70 7.47 10.06 -10.21
N GLU A 71 6.81 10.45 -9.12
CA GLU A 71 7.13 11.69 -8.40
C GLU A 71 8.54 11.66 -7.79
N VAL A 72 8.98 10.51 -7.26
CA VAL A 72 10.37 10.32 -6.82
C VAL A 72 11.36 10.52 -7.96
N ILE A 73 11.07 9.98 -9.15
CA ILE A 73 11.94 10.10 -10.33
C ILE A 73 11.96 11.54 -10.84
N LYS A 74 10.81 12.23 -10.81
CA LYS A 74 10.66 13.60 -11.32
C LYS A 74 11.35 14.63 -10.43
N PHE A 75 11.28 14.47 -9.12
CA PHE A 75 11.75 15.46 -8.15
C PHE A 75 12.98 15.03 -7.35
N GLY A 76 13.38 13.77 -7.43
CA GLY A 76 14.57 13.24 -6.76
C GLY A 76 15.86 13.51 -7.52
N PRO A 77 16.97 13.81 -6.83
CA PRO A 77 18.25 13.96 -7.50
C PRO A 77 18.74 12.60 -7.98
N SER A 78 19.32 12.55 -9.18
CA SER A 78 19.71 11.31 -9.87
C SER A 78 20.82 10.52 -9.17
N ASN A 79 21.51 11.11 -8.19
CA ASN A 79 22.50 10.45 -7.35
C ASN A 79 21.90 9.82 -6.07
N ASN A 80 20.60 9.98 -5.81
CA ASN A 80 19.94 9.42 -4.63
C ASN A 80 19.61 7.93 -4.84
N PRO A 81 19.96 7.02 -3.91
CA PRO A 81 19.60 5.60 -3.99
C PRO A 81 18.09 5.35 -4.20
N VAL A 82 17.26 6.23 -3.65
CA VAL A 82 15.80 6.17 -3.75
C VAL A 82 15.32 6.46 -5.17
N TYR A 83 16.02 7.31 -5.93
CA TYR A 83 15.73 7.57 -7.34
C TYR A 83 15.91 6.30 -8.19
N PHE A 84 17.05 5.61 -8.04
CA PHE A 84 17.32 4.38 -8.78
C PHE A 84 16.34 3.27 -8.44
N SER A 85 16.03 3.12 -7.14
CA SER A 85 15.07 2.15 -6.66
C SER A 85 13.66 2.43 -7.22
N ALA A 86 13.21 3.69 -7.23
CA ALA A 86 11.93 4.08 -7.82
C ALA A 86 11.89 3.82 -9.33
N LYS A 87 12.98 4.09 -10.05
CA LYS A 87 13.10 3.76 -11.47
C LYS A 87 12.98 2.25 -11.71
N GLU A 88 13.61 1.44 -10.89
CA GLU A 88 13.52 -0.02 -10.98
C GLU A 88 12.09 -0.53 -10.73
N TRP A 89 11.39 0.07 -9.75
CA TRP A 89 9.96 -0.17 -9.52
C TRP A 89 9.11 0.11 -10.76
N VAL A 90 9.18 1.32 -11.31
CA VAL A 90 8.37 1.73 -12.46
C VAL A 90 8.72 0.93 -13.73
N THR A 91 9.97 0.50 -13.86
CA THR A 91 10.44 -0.18 -15.07
C THR A 91 10.29 -1.69 -15.06
N THR A 92 10.35 -2.37 -13.91
CA THR A 92 10.35 -3.85 -13.91
C THR A 92 9.68 -4.43 -12.69
N LYS A 93 10.12 -4.05 -11.48
CA LYS A 93 9.69 -4.71 -10.23
C LYS A 93 8.17 -4.67 -10.03
N MET A 94 7.52 -3.57 -10.42
CA MET A 94 6.06 -3.45 -10.32
C MET A 94 5.33 -4.52 -11.12
N TRP A 95 5.78 -4.77 -12.35
CA TRP A 95 5.10 -5.68 -13.28
C TRP A 95 5.29 -7.13 -12.86
N VAL A 96 6.48 -7.46 -12.34
CA VAL A 96 6.76 -8.77 -11.71
C VAL A 96 5.83 -8.98 -10.51
N HIS A 97 5.75 -8.01 -9.60
CA HIS A 97 4.85 -8.07 -8.45
C HIS A 97 3.37 -8.24 -8.86
N MET A 98 2.91 -7.52 -9.88
CA MET A 98 1.57 -7.70 -10.43
C MET A 98 1.36 -9.13 -10.92
N ALA A 99 2.29 -9.66 -11.73
CA ALA A 99 2.21 -11.00 -12.29
C ALA A 99 2.19 -12.10 -11.23
N GLU A 100 2.92 -11.91 -10.13
CA GLU A 100 2.99 -12.87 -9.02
C GLU A 100 1.74 -12.84 -8.13
N HIS A 101 1.18 -11.66 -7.85
CA HIS A 101 0.13 -11.51 -6.83
C HIS A 101 -1.29 -11.38 -7.38
N TYR A 102 -1.49 -10.67 -8.49
CA TYR A 102 -2.84 -10.44 -9.01
C TYR A 102 -3.63 -11.71 -9.33
N PRO A 103 -3.04 -12.81 -9.84
CA PRO A 103 -3.81 -14.05 -10.08
C PRO A 103 -4.52 -14.58 -8.82
N VAL A 104 -3.83 -14.57 -7.67
CA VAL A 104 -4.39 -15.05 -6.40
C VAL A 104 -5.43 -14.08 -5.86
N ILE A 105 -5.16 -12.77 -5.93
CA ILE A 105 -6.09 -11.72 -5.47
C ILE A 105 -7.39 -11.77 -6.29
N ILE A 106 -7.28 -11.80 -7.62
CA ILE A 106 -8.42 -11.89 -8.54
C ILE A 106 -9.26 -13.15 -8.24
N SER A 107 -8.60 -14.28 -7.97
CA SER A 107 -9.31 -15.51 -7.60
C SER A 107 -10.11 -15.34 -6.30
N GLY A 108 -9.51 -14.74 -5.27
CA GLY A 108 -10.19 -14.50 -3.98
C GLY A 108 -11.35 -13.51 -4.08
N GLU A 109 -11.17 -12.43 -4.84
CA GLU A 109 -12.22 -11.45 -5.12
C GLU A 109 -13.37 -12.07 -5.92
N ARG A 110 -13.06 -12.94 -6.89
CA ARG A 110 -14.07 -13.66 -7.69
C ARG A 110 -14.92 -14.56 -6.81
N SER A 111 -14.30 -15.35 -5.93
CA SER A 111 -15.06 -16.17 -4.97
C SER A 111 -15.92 -15.31 -4.03
N SER A 112 -15.42 -14.15 -3.60
CA SER A 112 -16.18 -13.22 -2.76
C SER A 112 -17.40 -12.64 -3.50
N ALA A 113 -17.23 -12.27 -4.76
CA ALA A 113 -18.32 -11.82 -5.62
C ALA A 113 -19.38 -12.91 -5.84
N GLU A 114 -18.96 -14.15 -6.12
CA GLU A 114 -19.86 -15.29 -6.29
C GLU A 114 -20.71 -15.56 -5.04
N ILE A 115 -20.10 -15.51 -3.85
CA ILE A 115 -20.83 -15.66 -2.57
C ILE A 115 -21.89 -14.55 -2.41
N LEU A 116 -21.55 -13.31 -2.76
CA LEU A 116 -22.50 -12.19 -2.67
C LEU A 116 -23.65 -12.33 -3.68
N LEU A 117 -23.36 -12.80 -4.89
CA LEU A 117 -24.37 -13.07 -5.91
C LEU A 117 -25.32 -14.20 -5.47
N ASP A 118 -24.80 -15.27 -4.86
CA ASP A 118 -25.62 -16.35 -4.31
C ASP A 118 -26.49 -15.86 -3.14
N LYS A 119 -25.92 -15.06 -2.22
CA LYS A 119 -26.70 -14.39 -1.16
C LYS A 119 -27.81 -13.52 -1.73
N ALA A 120 -27.52 -12.72 -2.76
CA ALA A 120 -28.52 -11.88 -3.42
C ALA A 120 -29.66 -12.71 -4.03
N LYS A 121 -29.33 -13.81 -4.71
CA LYS A 121 -30.30 -14.72 -5.33
C LYS A 121 -31.25 -15.34 -4.29
N ASN A 122 -30.73 -15.67 -3.11
CA ASN A 122 -31.49 -16.31 -2.05
C ASN A 122 -32.23 -15.31 -1.12
N THR A 123 -32.06 -14.00 -1.34
CA THR A 123 -32.64 -12.95 -0.49
C THR A 123 -33.96 -12.44 -1.05
N LYS A 124 -35.04 -12.57 -0.26
CA LYS A 124 -36.38 -12.05 -0.59
C LYS A 124 -36.56 -10.56 -0.24
N ASP A 125 -35.72 -10.03 0.65
CA ASP A 125 -35.69 -8.62 1.01
C ASP A 125 -35.01 -7.81 -0.10
N ASP A 126 -35.76 -6.98 -0.79
CA ASP A 126 -35.28 -6.20 -1.94
C ASP A 126 -34.14 -5.23 -1.58
N ILE A 127 -34.14 -4.68 -0.36
CA ILE A 127 -33.10 -3.74 0.09
C ILE A 127 -31.79 -4.51 0.26
N LYS A 128 -31.82 -5.60 1.04
CA LYS A 128 -30.63 -6.45 1.24
C LYS A 128 -30.13 -7.09 -0.05
N ARG A 129 -31.04 -7.51 -0.93
CA ARG A 129 -30.68 -8.01 -2.26
C ARG A 129 -29.88 -6.97 -3.04
N ARG A 130 -30.34 -5.71 -3.05
CA ARG A 130 -29.62 -4.61 -3.72
C ARG A 130 -28.25 -4.35 -3.09
N GLU A 131 -28.14 -4.40 -1.76
CA GLU A 131 -26.86 -4.25 -1.06
C GLU A 131 -25.84 -5.33 -1.45
N TYR A 132 -26.26 -6.60 -1.51
CA TYR A 132 -25.40 -7.70 -1.95
C TYR A 132 -24.97 -7.55 -3.41
N LEU A 133 -25.89 -7.15 -4.28
CA LEU A 133 -25.57 -6.90 -5.70
C LEU A 133 -24.57 -5.74 -5.87
N GLU A 134 -24.73 -4.66 -5.11
CA GLU A 134 -23.79 -3.54 -5.18
C GLU A 134 -22.40 -3.93 -4.67
N GLN A 135 -22.32 -4.69 -3.57
CA GLN A 135 -21.04 -5.21 -3.08
C GLN A 135 -20.40 -6.17 -4.08
N ALA A 136 -21.18 -7.08 -4.69
CA ALA A 136 -20.66 -7.98 -5.72
C ALA A 136 -20.11 -7.22 -6.92
N LYS A 137 -20.82 -6.15 -7.35
CA LYS A 137 -20.39 -5.28 -8.43
C LYS A 137 -19.05 -4.60 -8.13
N ILE A 138 -18.84 -4.12 -6.90
CA ILE A 138 -17.56 -3.54 -6.48
C ILE A 138 -16.41 -4.54 -6.70
N TYR A 139 -16.56 -5.79 -6.26
CA TYR A 139 -15.55 -6.82 -6.50
C TYR A 139 -15.35 -7.11 -8.00
N LEU A 140 -16.44 -7.23 -8.77
CA LEU A 140 -16.34 -7.50 -10.21
C LEU A 140 -15.66 -6.38 -11.00
N ASP A 141 -15.91 -5.12 -10.64
CA ASP A 141 -15.29 -3.98 -11.29
C ASP A 141 -13.80 -3.86 -10.90
N ASP A 142 -13.44 -4.20 -9.67
CA ASP A 142 -12.06 -4.26 -9.21
C ASP A 142 -11.28 -5.42 -9.87
N ILE A 143 -11.90 -6.59 -10.04
CA ILE A 143 -11.34 -7.73 -10.80
C ILE A 143 -11.01 -7.32 -12.23
N LYS A 144 -11.97 -6.70 -12.95
CA LYS A 144 -11.74 -6.26 -14.34
C LYS A 144 -10.55 -5.30 -14.43
N LYS A 145 -10.43 -4.39 -13.47
CA LYS A 145 -9.32 -3.45 -13.41
C LYS A 145 -7.99 -4.20 -13.21
N LYS A 146 -7.91 -5.11 -12.24
CA LYS A 146 -6.69 -5.90 -11.99
C LYS A 146 -6.34 -6.82 -13.15
N GLU A 147 -7.31 -7.42 -13.83
CA GLU A 147 -7.08 -8.24 -15.03
C GLU A 147 -6.48 -7.39 -16.17
N SER A 148 -7.00 -6.18 -16.39
CA SER A 148 -6.45 -5.27 -17.39
C SER A 148 -5.02 -4.83 -17.04
N GLU A 149 -4.78 -4.48 -15.77
CA GLU A 149 -3.43 -4.13 -15.29
C GLU A 149 -2.45 -5.30 -15.39
N LEU A 150 -2.89 -6.52 -15.07
CA LEU A 150 -2.12 -7.75 -15.21
C LEU A 150 -1.75 -8.02 -16.67
N GLU A 151 -2.70 -7.89 -17.59
CA GLU A 151 -2.46 -8.07 -19.02
C GLU A 151 -1.39 -7.09 -19.54
N ILE A 152 -1.48 -5.82 -19.10
CA ILE A 152 -0.45 -4.81 -19.42
C ILE A 152 0.91 -5.20 -18.84
N ALA A 153 0.95 -5.67 -17.59
CA ALA A 153 2.18 -6.09 -16.93
C ALA A 153 2.85 -7.27 -17.67
N LEU A 154 2.07 -8.30 -18.01
CA LEU A 154 2.56 -9.47 -18.74
C LEU A 154 3.12 -9.09 -20.12
N LYS A 155 2.37 -8.28 -20.90
CA LYS A 155 2.86 -7.79 -22.20
C LYS A 155 4.16 -7.00 -22.09
N ARG A 156 4.35 -6.24 -21.01
CA ARG A 156 5.58 -5.49 -20.77
C ARG A 156 6.76 -6.38 -20.37
N LEU A 157 6.50 -7.47 -19.63
CA LEU A 157 7.50 -8.47 -19.29
C LEU A 157 7.92 -9.30 -20.51
N GLU A 158 6.97 -9.70 -21.35
CA GLU A 158 7.24 -10.43 -22.59
C GLU A 158 8.16 -9.65 -23.54
N ARG A 159 7.96 -8.34 -23.70
CA ARG A 159 8.82 -7.49 -24.56
C ARG A 159 10.27 -7.35 -24.06
N ARG A 160 10.57 -7.81 -22.86
CA ARG A 160 11.90 -7.71 -22.24
C ARG A 160 12.71 -9.01 -22.35
N ASN A 161 12.04 -10.14 -22.60
CA ASN A 161 12.65 -11.45 -22.79
C ASN A 161 12.87 -11.71 -24.29
#